data_AF-A0A699V238-F1
#
_entry.id   AF-A0A699V238-F1
#
_cell.length_a   1.000
_cell.length_b   1.000
_cell.length_c   1.000
_cell.angle_alpha   90.00
_cell.angle_beta   90.00
_cell.angle_gamma   90.00
#
_symmetry.space_group_name_H-M   'P 1'
#
loop_
_entity.id
_entity.type
_entity.pdbx_description
1 polymer ?
#
loop_
_entity_poly.entity_id
_entity_poly.type
_entity_poly.pdbx_seq_one_letter_code
_entity_poly.pdbx_strand_id
1 'polypeptide(L)'
;VEEEIIRDLERLDIKLYVSGQHGYWASLRIKPDLISRIKEAQMEDSEIWTIVENLNKQVEFCLDDDNVLWQDTRLVVPNDASLREALLTEAHSSPFSVHPGSTKMYHDLKQYFWWSGMKRDVVTFVSKCLICQQVKIEHQWASGLLQQLYPRMEVG
;
A
#
# COMPACT_ATOMS: atom_id res chain seq x y z
N VAL A 1 -11.42 29.22 10.85
CA VAL A 1 -11.73 27.78 10.89
C VAL A 1 -10.55 26.95 10.39
N GLU A 2 -9.91 27.31 9.26
CA GLU A 2 -8.71 26.58 8.75
C GLU A 2 -7.46 26.68 9.64
N GLU A 3 -7.15 27.85 10.23
CA GLU A 3 -5.92 28.02 11.02
C GLU A 3 -5.92 27.25 12.35
N GLU A 4 -7.10 27.02 12.95
CA GLU A 4 -7.23 26.28 14.20
C GLU A 4 -7.02 24.78 13.97
N ILE A 5 -7.51 24.26 12.84
CA ILE A 5 -7.32 22.88 12.42
C ILE A 5 -5.84 22.60 12.13
N ILE A 6 -5.13 23.52 11.46
CA ILE A 6 -3.69 23.38 11.18
C ILE A 6 -2.89 23.33 12.48
N ARG A 7 -3.18 24.21 13.43
CA ARG A 7 -2.52 24.23 14.75
C ARG A 7 -2.80 22.97 15.58
N ASP A 8 -4.01 22.45 15.53
CA ASP A 8 -4.37 21.22 16.25
C ASP A 8 -3.66 19.99 15.67
N LEU A 9 -3.45 19.96 14.34
CA LEU A 9 -2.72 18.90 13.66
C LEU A 9 -1.21 18.97 13.94
N GLU A 10 -0.61 20.17 13.96
CA GLU A 10 0.79 20.35 14.40
C GLU A 10 1.00 19.90 15.85
N ARG A 11 0.00 20.10 16.72
CA ARG A 11 0.04 19.63 18.12
C ARG A 11 -0.05 18.11 18.25
N LEU A 12 -0.53 17.42 17.21
CA LEU A 12 -0.56 15.96 17.11
C LEU A 12 0.65 15.40 16.33
N ASP A 13 1.65 16.24 16.04
CA ASP A 13 2.82 15.93 15.19
C ASP A 13 2.43 15.52 13.75
N ILE A 14 1.28 16.02 13.28
CA ILE A 14 0.77 15.81 11.92
C ILE A 14 1.06 17.06 11.11
N LYS A 15 2.14 17.01 10.30
CA LYS A 15 2.56 18.13 9.45
C LYS A 15 1.87 18.04 8.09
N LEU A 16 1.02 19.01 7.77
CA LEU A 16 0.20 19.01 6.56
C LEU A 16 0.82 19.92 5.49
N TYR A 17 1.46 19.31 4.50
CA TYR A 17 2.03 20.01 3.34
C TYR A 17 1.06 19.92 2.17
N VAL A 18 0.46 21.06 1.79
CA VAL A 18 -0.39 21.16 0.60
C VAL A 18 0.43 21.72 -0.55
N SER A 19 1.09 20.84 -1.29
CA SER A 19 1.58 21.13 -2.64
C SER A 19 1.35 19.91 -3.54
N GLY A 20 1.16 20.14 -4.84
CA GLY A 20 0.68 19.17 -5.83
C GLY A 20 1.33 17.79 -5.76
N GLN A 21 0.54 16.76 -6.08
CA GLN A 21 0.87 15.31 -6.03
C GLN A 21 1.28 14.71 -4.66
N HIS A 22 1.61 15.52 -3.64
CA HIS A 22 1.94 15.01 -2.30
C HIS A 22 0.74 14.83 -1.35
N GLY A 23 -0.42 15.43 -1.65
CA GLY A 23 -1.63 15.28 -0.84
C GLY A 23 -2.22 13.86 -0.82
N TYR A 24 -1.78 12.99 -1.73
CA TYR A 24 -2.34 11.66 -1.96
C TYR A 24 -1.86 10.59 -0.95
N TRP A 25 -0.62 10.70 -0.46
CA TRP A 25 0.01 9.73 0.46
C TRP A 25 -0.51 9.83 1.91
N ALA A 26 -1.02 11.01 2.28
CA ALA A 26 -1.59 11.26 3.60
C ALA A 26 -2.78 10.34 3.92
N SER A 27 -3.49 9.86 2.89
CA SER A 27 -4.61 8.92 3.02
C SER A 27 -4.18 7.53 3.51
N LEU A 28 -3.00 7.05 3.08
CA LEU A 28 -2.38 5.81 3.54
C LEU A 28 -1.57 5.98 4.83
N ARG A 29 -1.36 7.23 5.28
CA ARG A 29 -0.48 7.59 6.42
C ARG A 29 0.93 6.99 6.30
N ILE A 30 1.43 6.82 5.07
CA ILE A 30 2.83 6.46 4.86
C ILE A 30 3.69 7.61 5.36
N LYS A 31 4.69 7.28 6.18
CA LYS A 31 5.53 8.34 6.74
C LYS A 31 6.38 8.97 5.63
N PRO A 32 6.55 10.30 5.64
CA PRO A 32 7.41 10.98 4.66
C PRO A 32 8.84 10.45 4.63
N ASP A 33 9.40 10.01 5.77
CA ASP A 33 10.75 9.44 5.83
C ASP A 33 10.89 8.15 5.02
N LEU A 34 9.83 7.32 4.98
CA LEU A 34 9.84 6.10 4.19
C LEU A 34 9.83 6.39 2.68
N ILE A 35 9.11 7.43 2.25
CA ILE A 35 9.12 7.89 0.86
C ILE A 35 10.51 8.38 0.46
N SER A 36 11.15 9.19 1.31
CA SER A 36 12.52 9.66 1.05
C SER A 36 13.51 8.50 0.92
N ARG A 37 13.43 7.52 1.83
CA ARG A 37 14.28 6.32 1.78
C ARG A 37 14.06 5.48 0.52
N ILE A 38 12.84 5.41 0.01
CA ILE A 38 12.55 4.73 -1.27
C ILE A 38 13.24 5.47 -2.42
N LYS A 39 13.13 6.80 -2.48
CA LYS A 39 13.78 7.61 -3.51
C LYS A 39 15.31 7.49 -3.45
N GLU A 40 15.90 7.55 -2.26
CA GLU A 40 17.34 7.35 -2.04
C GLU A 40 17.79 5.96 -2.50
N ALA A 41 17.06 4.91 -2.10
CA ALA A 41 17.39 3.53 -2.47
C ALA A 41 17.27 3.27 -3.99
N GLN A 42 16.42 4.01 -4.71
CA GLN A 42 16.40 3.93 -6.18
C GLN A 42 17.72 4.42 -6.81
N MET A 43 18.37 5.42 -6.21
CA MET A 43 19.63 5.97 -6.72
C MET A 43 20.79 4.98 -6.56
N GLU A 44 20.70 4.08 -5.58
CA GLU A 44 21.72 3.08 -5.26
C GLU A 44 21.49 1.73 -5.95
N ASP A 45 20.29 1.48 -6.49
CA ASP A 45 19.91 0.20 -7.10
C ASP A 45 20.33 0.13 -8.58
N SER A 46 21.45 -0.55 -8.84
CA SER A 46 21.96 -0.79 -10.21
C SER A 46 21.03 -1.63 -11.09
N GLU A 47 20.15 -2.47 -10.51
CA GLU A 47 19.18 -3.27 -11.29
C GLU A 47 18.04 -2.38 -11.81
N ILE A 48 17.64 -1.33 -11.06
CA ILE A 48 16.67 -0.34 -11.52
C ILE A 48 17.17 0.39 -12.77
N TRP A 49 18.43 0.82 -12.79
CA TRP A 49 19.00 1.47 -13.96
C TRP A 49 19.15 0.53 -15.15
N THR A 50 19.37 -0.77 -14.89
CA THR A 50 19.37 -1.79 -15.95
C THR A 50 17.96 -1.97 -16.56
N ILE A 51 16.88 -1.80 -15.77
CA ILE A 51 15.50 -1.74 -16.27
C ILE A 51 15.30 -0.49 -17.12
N VAL A 52 15.80 0.68 -16.68
CA VAL A 52 15.74 1.95 -17.42
C VAL A 52 16.45 1.84 -18.78
N GLU A 53 17.64 1.25 -18.83
CA GLU A 53 18.40 1.04 -20.07
C GLU A 53 17.72 0.05 -21.04
N ASN A 54 16.91 -0.87 -20.52
CA ASN A 54 16.15 -1.85 -21.29
C ASN A 54 14.70 -1.41 -21.58
N LEU A 55 14.33 -0.13 -21.36
CA LEU A 55 13.00 0.45 -21.66
C LEU A 55 12.69 0.55 -23.17
N ASN A 56 12.98 -0.50 -23.93
CA ASN A 56 12.49 -0.66 -25.27
C ASN A 56 11.40 -1.75 -25.27
N LYS A 57 10.14 -1.30 -25.12
CA LYS A 57 8.94 -1.68 -25.94
C LYS A 57 7.64 -2.11 -25.26
N GLN A 58 7.48 -2.23 -23.93
CA GLN A 58 6.15 -2.63 -23.41
C GLN A 58 5.61 -1.96 -22.13
N VAL A 59 6.33 -1.10 -21.41
CA VAL A 59 5.77 -0.51 -20.17
C VAL A 59 6.15 0.97 -19.99
N GLU A 60 5.14 1.72 -19.59
CA GLU A 60 5.03 3.17 -19.34
C GLU A 60 5.78 3.60 -18.07
N PHE A 61 7.10 3.45 -18.06
CA PHE A 61 7.96 3.99 -16.99
C PHE A 61 8.52 5.36 -17.38
N CYS A 62 8.61 6.27 -16.42
CA CYS A 62 9.16 7.62 -16.61
C CYS A 62 10.06 8.02 -15.44
N LEU A 63 11.03 8.88 -15.73
CA LEU A 63 11.84 9.58 -14.74
C LEU A 63 11.27 10.99 -14.56
N ASP A 64 11.23 11.48 -13.32
CA ASP A 64 10.94 12.89 -13.02
C ASP A 64 12.22 13.74 -13.01
N ASP A 65 12.05 15.05 -12.72
CA ASP A 65 13.16 16.01 -12.67
C ASP A 65 14.20 15.67 -11.57
N ASP A 66 13.82 14.84 -10.58
CA ASP A 66 14.68 14.38 -9.49
C ASP A 66 15.35 13.01 -9.79
N ASN A 67 15.23 12.50 -11.02
CA ASN A 67 15.67 11.16 -11.44
C ASN A 67 15.01 10.01 -10.66
N VAL A 68 13.79 10.22 -10.14
CA VAL A 68 13.01 9.17 -9.48
C VAL A 68 12.23 8.40 -10.55
N LEU A 69 12.23 7.08 -10.45
CA LEU A 69 11.51 6.19 -11.36
C LEU A 69 10.05 6.02 -10.93
N TRP A 70 9.17 6.24 -11.89
CA TRP A 70 7.73 6.09 -11.78
C TRP A 70 7.20 5.11 -12.84
N GLN A 71 6.13 4.40 -12.51
CA GLN A 71 5.28 3.70 -13.47
C GLN A 71 3.94 4.43 -13.54
N ASP A 72 3.60 5.02 -14.68
CA ASP A 72 2.43 5.89 -14.83
C ASP A 72 2.44 6.98 -13.74
N THR A 73 1.58 6.90 -12.70
CA THR A 73 1.57 7.83 -11.57
C THR A 73 2.08 7.22 -10.25
N ARG A 74 2.78 6.09 -10.29
CA ARG A 74 3.13 5.29 -9.11
C ARG A 74 4.64 5.23 -8.88
N LEU A 75 5.05 5.45 -7.63
CA LEU A 75 6.44 5.38 -7.22
C LEU A 75 6.92 3.93 -7.30
N VAL A 76 8.01 3.70 -8.03
CA VAL A 76 8.62 2.37 -8.11
C VAL A 76 9.34 2.07 -6.80
N VAL A 77 9.07 0.91 -6.20
CA VAL A 77 9.77 0.49 -4.97
C VAL A 77 10.91 -0.46 -5.35
N PRO A 78 12.17 -0.16 -4.97
CA PRO A 78 13.31 -1.00 -5.29
C PRO A 78 13.19 -2.41 -4.72
N ASN A 79 14.08 -3.30 -5.15
CA ASN A 79 14.11 -4.68 -4.65
C ASN A 79 14.76 -4.79 -3.26
N ASP A 80 14.41 -3.86 -2.38
CA ASP A 80 14.81 -3.82 -0.98
C ASP A 80 13.69 -4.44 -0.12
N ALA A 81 14.00 -5.57 0.51
CA ALA A 81 13.05 -6.29 1.35
C ALA A 81 12.61 -5.46 2.56
N SER A 82 13.50 -4.67 3.14
CA SER A 82 13.22 -3.85 4.32
C SER A 82 12.27 -2.69 4.00
N LEU A 83 12.42 -2.05 2.84
CA LEU A 83 11.54 -0.98 2.39
C LEU A 83 10.14 -1.51 2.04
N ARG A 84 10.07 -2.65 1.34
CA ARG A 84 8.79 -3.30 1.03
C ARG A 84 8.08 -3.75 2.30
N GLU A 85 8.79 -4.34 3.25
CA GLU A 85 8.21 -4.75 4.53
C GLU A 85 7.72 -3.55 5.35
N ALA A 86 8.47 -2.44 5.37
CA ALA A 86 8.05 -1.20 6.03
C ALA A 86 6.74 -0.65 5.42
N LEU A 87 6.64 -0.58 4.08
CA LEU A 87 5.42 -0.14 3.40
C LEU A 87 4.22 -1.05 3.73
N LEU A 88 4.43 -2.36 3.69
CA LEU A 88 3.38 -3.32 4.03
C LEU A 88 2.95 -3.17 5.50
N THR A 89 3.90 -2.96 6.41
CA THR A 89 3.64 -2.76 7.83
C THR A 89 2.84 -1.49 8.07
N GLU A 90 3.23 -0.36 7.48
CA GLU A 90 2.51 0.91 7.64
C GLU A 90 1.09 0.85 7.06
N ALA A 91 0.93 0.26 5.87
CA ALA A 91 -0.38 0.07 5.25
C ALA A 91 -1.29 -0.90 6.03
N HIS A 92 -0.71 -1.83 6.78
CA HIS A 92 -1.46 -2.80 7.58
C HIS A 92 -1.76 -2.34 9.01
N SER A 93 -0.90 -1.51 9.60
CA SER A 93 -0.92 -1.15 11.03
C SER A 93 -1.54 0.23 11.30
N SER A 94 -2.17 0.85 10.30
CA SER A 94 -2.86 2.12 10.47
C SER A 94 -3.96 1.99 11.55
N PRO A 95 -4.00 2.84 12.59
CA PRO A 95 -4.91 2.72 13.76
C PRO A 95 -6.41 2.70 13.41
N PHE A 96 -6.77 3.16 12.21
CA PHE A 96 -8.14 3.19 11.70
C PHE A 96 -8.44 2.05 10.71
N SER A 97 -7.41 1.26 10.37
CA SER A 97 -7.55 0.11 9.49
C SER A 97 -7.93 -1.10 10.35
N VAL A 98 -9.21 -1.47 10.30
CA VAL A 98 -9.62 -2.83 10.64
C VAL A 98 -8.80 -3.74 9.75
N HIS A 99 -7.78 -4.41 10.33
CA HIS A 99 -6.74 -5.19 9.67
C HIS A 99 -7.11 -5.59 8.23
N PRO A 100 -6.66 -4.82 7.22
CA PRO A 100 -7.23 -4.92 5.90
C PRO A 100 -6.83 -6.26 5.29
N GLY A 101 -7.82 -6.96 4.73
CA GLY A 101 -7.56 -8.14 3.93
C GLY A 101 -6.68 -7.82 2.72
N SER A 102 -6.04 -8.84 2.15
CA SER A 102 -5.07 -8.69 1.05
C SER A 102 -5.61 -7.91 -0.16
N THR A 103 -6.89 -8.06 -0.50
CA THR A 103 -7.53 -7.31 -1.59
C THR A 103 -7.54 -5.80 -1.34
N LYS A 104 -7.99 -5.38 -0.14
CA LYS A 104 -8.04 -3.97 0.23
C LYS A 104 -6.64 -3.38 0.30
N MET A 105 -5.73 -4.07 0.99
CA MET A 105 -4.35 -3.64 1.14
C MET A 105 -3.64 -3.48 -0.22
N TYR A 106 -3.81 -4.43 -1.14
CA TYR A 106 -3.26 -4.32 -2.50
C TYR A 106 -3.87 -3.15 -3.27
N HIS A 107 -5.19 -2.95 -3.17
CA HIS A 107 -5.85 -1.85 -3.87
C HIS A 107 -5.36 -0.49 -3.38
N ASP A 108 -5.23 -0.32 -2.06
CA ASP A 108 -4.78 0.92 -1.46
C ASP A 108 -3.31 1.21 -1.82
N LEU A 109 -2.42 0.21 -1.72
CA LEU A 109 -1.01 0.35 -2.10
C LEU A 109 -0.83 0.61 -3.60
N LYS A 110 -1.58 -0.11 -4.46
CA LYS A 110 -1.46 0.00 -5.92
C LYS A 110 -1.78 1.40 -6.42
N GLN A 111 -2.54 2.21 -5.70
CA GLN A 111 -2.82 3.58 -6.15
C GLN A 111 -1.56 4.43 -6.24
N TYR A 112 -0.53 4.12 -5.45
CA TYR A 112 0.61 5.00 -5.30
C TYR A 112 1.96 4.31 -5.48
N PHE A 113 2.05 3.01 -5.22
CA PHE A 113 3.30 2.25 -5.32
C PHE A 113 3.23 1.18 -6.40
N TRP A 114 4.39 0.86 -6.94
CA TRP A 114 4.55 -0.28 -7.83
C TRP A 114 5.86 -1.03 -7.57
N TRP A 115 5.82 -2.36 -7.58
CA TRP A 115 6.99 -3.20 -7.74
C TRP A 115 6.62 -4.56 -8.34
N SER A 116 7.61 -5.24 -8.92
CA SER A 116 7.47 -6.62 -9.40
C SER A 116 7.07 -7.55 -8.25
N GLY A 117 5.95 -8.25 -8.39
CA GLY A 117 5.49 -9.20 -7.38
C GLY A 117 4.65 -8.60 -6.24
N MET A 118 4.33 -7.30 -6.24
CA MET A 118 3.57 -6.61 -5.18
C MET A 118 2.34 -7.36 -4.67
N LYS A 119 1.52 -7.92 -5.57
CA LYS A 119 0.33 -8.68 -5.18
C LYS A 119 0.68 -9.93 -4.35
N ARG A 120 1.76 -10.63 -4.71
CA ARG A 120 2.23 -11.83 -4.00
C ARG A 120 2.75 -11.46 -2.61
N ASP A 121 3.49 -10.37 -2.51
CA ASP A 121 4.05 -9.89 -1.24
C ASP A 121 2.94 -9.47 -0.27
N VAL A 122 1.93 -8.74 -0.76
CA VAL A 122 0.74 -8.38 0.04
C VAL A 122 0.02 -9.61 0.56
N VAL A 123 -0.25 -10.60 -0.31
CA VAL A 123 -0.91 -11.85 0.11
C VAL A 123 -0.08 -12.58 1.17
N THR A 124 1.23 -12.66 0.97
CA THR A 124 2.15 -13.34 1.89
C THR A 124 2.20 -12.62 3.24
N PHE A 125 2.28 -11.30 3.23
CA PHE A 125 2.30 -10.47 4.44
C PHE A 125 1.02 -10.62 5.25
N VAL A 126 -0.14 -10.41 4.63
CA VAL A 126 -1.44 -10.52 5.31
C VAL A 126 -1.69 -11.95 5.82
N SER A 127 -1.20 -12.97 5.12
CA SER A 127 -1.34 -14.37 5.57
C SER A 127 -0.62 -14.65 6.89
N LYS A 128 0.39 -13.86 7.26
CA LYS A 128 1.13 -13.98 8.52
C LYS A 128 0.48 -13.23 9.68
N CYS A 129 -0.55 -12.41 9.44
CA CYS A 129 -1.23 -11.65 10.48
C CYS A 129 -2.26 -12.52 11.24
N LEU A 130 -2.03 -12.73 12.54
CA LEU A 130 -2.91 -13.54 13.39
C LEU A 130 -4.33 -12.98 13.48
N ILE A 131 -4.49 -11.65 13.50
CA ILE A 131 -5.80 -11.01 13.60
C ILE A 131 -6.60 -11.24 12.31
N CYS A 132 -5.96 -11.10 11.14
CA CYS A 132 -6.56 -11.45 9.86
C CYS A 132 -6.95 -12.94 9.77
N GLN A 133 -6.12 -13.84 10.29
CA GLN A 133 -6.40 -15.27 10.29
C GLN A 133 -7.65 -15.58 11.13
N GLN A 134 -7.73 -15.02 12.34
CA GLN A 134 -8.85 -15.24 13.25
C GLN A 134 -10.18 -14.75 12.65
N VAL A 135 -10.21 -13.50 12.18
CA VAL A 135 -11.40 -12.90 11.55
C VAL A 135 -11.86 -13.72 10.33
N LYS A 136 -10.91 -14.24 9.55
CA LYS A 136 -11.23 -15.09 8.40
C LYS A 136 -11.90 -16.41 8.81
N ILE A 137 -11.43 -17.06 9.88
CA ILE A 137 -12.04 -18.29 10.40
C ILE A 137 -13.47 -18.00 10.88
N GLU A 138 -13.66 -16.92 11.64
CA GLU A 138 -14.98 -16.53 12.16
C GLU A 138 -16.00 -16.25 11.04
N HIS A 139 -15.61 -15.49 10.01
CA HIS A 139 -16.48 -15.25 8.86
C HIS A 139 -16.79 -16.52 8.06
N GLN A 140 -15.83 -17.44 7.94
CA GLN A 140 -16.06 -18.73 7.28
C GLN A 140 -17.05 -19.60 8.08
N TRP A 141 -16.93 -19.62 9.40
CA TRP A 141 -17.88 -20.34 10.26
C TRP A 141 -19.28 -19.72 10.21
N ALA A 142 -19.39 -18.38 10.31
CA ALA A 142 -20.67 -17.69 10.19
C ALA A 142 -21.32 -17.92 8.83
N SER A 143 -20.55 -17.89 7.73
CA SER A 143 -21.05 -18.17 6.38
C SER A 143 -21.49 -19.63 6.23
N GLY A 144 -20.73 -20.58 6.81
CA GLY A 144 -21.09 -22.00 6.81
C GLY A 144 -22.38 -22.27 7.59
N LEU A 145 -22.56 -21.61 8.74
CA LEU A 145 -23.79 -21.69 9.53
C LEU A 145 -24.99 -21.08 8.79
N LEU A 146 -24.80 -19.91 8.16
CA LEU A 146 -25.83 -19.30 7.31
C LEU A 146 -26.23 -20.23 6.16
N GLN A 147 -25.27 -20.89 5.52
CA GLN A 147 -25.56 -21.83 4.43
C GLN A 147 -26.32 -23.08 4.91
N GLN A 148 -26.20 -23.46 6.19
CA GLN A 148 -27.00 -24.52 6.81
C GLN A 148 -28.43 -24.07 7.17
N LEU A 149 -28.64 -22.79 7.43
CA LEU A 149 -29.96 -22.25 7.83
C LEU A 149 -30.88 -21.88 6.67
N TYR A 150 -30.39 -21.88 5.43
CA TYR A 150 -31.21 -21.77 4.22
C TYR A 150 -31.29 -23.13 3.50
N PRO A 151 -32.09 -24.10 3.98
CA PRO A 151 -32.42 -25.24 3.14
C PRO A 151 -33.20 -24.73 1.93
N ARG A 152 -32.77 -25.19 0.75
CA ARG A 152 -33.38 -24.99 -0.55
C ARG A 152 -34.90 -25.18 -0.42
N MET A 153 -35.68 -24.11 -0.58
CA MET A 153 -37.12 -24.25 -0.77
C MET A 153 -37.32 -24.94 -2.11
N GLU A 154 -37.55 -26.25 -2.08
CA GLU A 154 -38.01 -26.98 -3.25
C GLU A 154 -39.43 -26.49 -3.56
N VAL A 155 -39.55 -25.75 -4.65
CA VAL A 155 -40.83 -25.41 -5.27
C VAL A 155 -41.39 -26.68 -5.90
N GLY A 156 -42.39 -27.26 -5.23
CA GLY A 156 -43.28 -28.28 -5.79
C GLY A 156 -44.45 -27.66 -6.53
#